data_AF-A0A843TCG7-F1
#
_entry.id   AF-A0A843TCG7-F1
#
_cell.length_a   1.000
_cell.length_b   1.000
_cell.length_c   1.000
_cell.angle_alpha   90.00
_cell.angle_beta   90.00
_cell.angle_gamma   90.00
#
_symmetry.space_group_name_H-M   'P 1'
#
loop_
_entity.id
_entity.type
_entity.pdbx_description
1 polymer ?
#
loop_
_entity_poly.entity_id
_entity_poly.type
_entity_poly.pdbx_seq_one_letter_code
_entity_poly.pdbx_strand_id
1 'polypeptide(L)'
;MPHRTEGRHVPHPFVGMWHIFAMELWDASYFNMERQAFIEVRPDNLGSFQFGLVTGALDGSVEGKLPRQRYVFTWQGSDEMDPVSGSGSLKVEAADTIFGQFRIHQGDRPKFKARRGSPS
;
A
#
# COMPACT_ATOMS: atom_id res chain seq x y z
N MET A 1 -20.32 -18.51 -19.13
CA MET A 1 -19.19 -18.46 -18.19
C MET A 1 -18.23 -17.40 -18.69
N PRO A 2 -18.10 -16.20 -18.08
CA PRO A 2 -17.23 -15.19 -18.66
C PRO A 2 -15.77 -15.58 -18.48
N HIS A 3 -15.02 -15.39 -19.56
CA HIS A 3 -13.60 -15.63 -19.71
C HIS A 3 -12.81 -14.87 -18.64
N ARG A 4 -12.04 -15.59 -17.82
CA ARG A 4 -10.97 -15.02 -16.99
C ARG A 4 -9.97 -14.41 -17.95
N THR A 5 -10.04 -13.10 -18.15
CA THR A 5 -9.01 -12.35 -18.88
C THR A 5 -7.74 -12.50 -18.05
N GLU A 6 -6.70 -13.08 -18.64
CA GLU A 6 -5.36 -13.08 -18.06
C GLU A 6 -5.02 -11.63 -17.68
N GLY A 7 -4.81 -11.40 -16.38
CA GLY A 7 -4.54 -10.07 -15.84
C GLY A 7 -3.38 -9.45 -16.61
N ARG A 8 -3.65 -8.31 -17.25
CA ARG A 8 -2.68 -7.59 -18.05
C ARG A 8 -1.50 -7.23 -17.15
N HIS A 9 -0.34 -7.85 -17.38
CA HIS A 9 0.95 -7.45 -16.79
C HIS A 9 1.25 -6.01 -17.24
N VAL A 10 0.89 -5.03 -16.42
CA VAL A 10 1.19 -3.63 -16.70
C VAL A 10 2.30 -3.19 -15.75
N PRO A 11 3.58 -3.15 -16.19
CA PRO A 11 4.63 -2.56 -15.40
C PRO A 11 4.29 -1.09 -15.15
N HIS A 12 4.17 -0.73 -13.87
CA HIS A 12 3.87 0.62 -13.41
C HIS A 12 4.80 0.94 -12.22
N PRO A 13 5.06 2.23 -11.93
CA PRO A 13 6.13 2.60 -11.01
C PRO A 13 5.92 2.10 -9.57
N PHE A 14 4.68 1.80 -9.19
CA PHE A 14 4.33 1.31 -7.85
C PHE A 14 4.70 -0.16 -7.59
N VAL A 15 4.98 -0.98 -8.60
CA VAL A 15 5.35 -2.40 -8.37
C VAL A 15 6.63 -2.49 -7.55
N GLY A 16 6.61 -3.35 -6.52
CA GLY A 16 7.73 -3.65 -5.64
C GLY A 16 7.40 -3.50 -4.15
N MET A 17 8.43 -3.72 -3.34
CA MET A 17 8.41 -3.52 -1.89
C MET A 17 8.74 -2.06 -1.54
N TRP A 18 7.99 -1.48 -0.62
CA TRP A 18 8.18 -0.11 -0.14
C TRP A 18 8.17 -0.08 1.39
N HIS A 19 9.27 0.32 2.02
CA HIS A 19 9.38 0.43 3.47
C HIS A 19 8.88 1.79 3.95
N ILE A 20 7.87 1.79 4.82
CA ILE A 20 7.31 3.00 5.43
C ILE A 20 8.34 3.56 6.43
N PHE A 21 8.69 4.83 6.27
CA PHE A 21 9.67 5.50 7.14
C PHE A 21 9.10 6.71 7.88
N ALA A 22 7.88 7.15 7.53
CA ALA A 22 7.17 8.22 8.23
C ALA A 22 5.65 8.03 8.09
N MET A 23 4.90 8.30 9.16
CA MET A 23 3.43 8.35 9.16
C MET A 23 2.94 9.60 9.90
N GLU A 24 1.75 10.08 9.55
CA GLU A 24 1.16 11.31 10.12
C GLU A 24 0.70 11.14 11.57
N LEU A 25 0.18 9.97 11.93
CA LEU A 25 -0.48 9.74 13.23
C LEU A 25 0.36 8.95 14.23
N TRP A 26 1.31 8.15 13.75
CA TRP A 26 2.08 7.24 14.58
C TRP A 26 3.58 7.38 14.31
N ASP A 27 4.38 7.27 15.36
CA ASP A 27 5.83 7.32 15.26
C ASP A 27 6.42 5.98 14.79
N ALA A 28 7.74 5.98 14.54
CA ALA A 28 8.46 4.82 14.04
C ALA A 28 8.52 3.64 15.01
N SER A 29 8.37 3.87 16.32
CA SER A 29 8.30 2.79 17.29
C SER A 29 6.96 2.05 17.19
N TYR A 30 5.88 2.79 16.93
CA TYR A 30 4.56 2.21 16.73
C TYR A 30 4.43 1.54 15.37
N PHE A 31 4.71 2.24 14.26
CA PHE A 31 4.45 1.64 12.95
C PHE A 31 5.40 0.48 12.63
N ASN A 32 6.59 0.41 13.25
CA ASN A 32 7.49 -0.75 13.12
C ASN A 32 7.36 -1.76 14.28
N MET A 33 6.31 -1.69 15.09
CA MET A 33 6.20 -2.47 16.33
C MET A 33 6.40 -3.98 16.12
N GLU A 34 5.73 -4.57 15.13
CA GLU A 34 5.85 -6.00 14.81
C GLU A 34 7.08 -6.30 13.93
N ARG A 35 7.29 -5.48 12.91
CA ARG A 35 8.40 -5.56 11.94
C ARG A 35 8.52 -4.25 11.18
N GLN A 36 9.58 -4.10 10.37
CA GLN A 36 9.71 -2.98 9.43
C GLN A 36 8.41 -2.82 8.63
N ALA A 37 7.75 -1.68 8.81
CA ALA A 37 6.50 -1.35 8.13
C ALA A 37 6.73 -1.29 6.62
N PHE A 38 5.77 -1.81 5.86
CA PHE A 38 5.87 -1.84 4.41
C PHE A 38 4.53 -1.81 3.71
N ILE A 39 4.59 -1.51 2.43
CA ILE A 39 3.56 -1.82 1.44
C ILE A 39 4.20 -2.50 0.23
N GLU A 40 3.63 -3.62 -0.18
CA GLU A 40 4.05 -4.38 -1.36
C GLU A 40 2.95 -4.25 -2.43
N VAL A 41 3.35 -3.91 -3.65
CA VAL A 41 2.46 -3.99 -4.82
C VAL A 41 3.07 -4.96 -5.82
N ARG A 42 2.34 -6.02 -6.14
CA ARG A 42 2.77 -7.07 -7.06
C ARG A 42 2.36 -6.72 -8.51
N PRO A 43 2.94 -7.40 -9.52
CA PRO A 43 2.64 -7.13 -10.93
C PRO A 43 1.19 -7.35 -11.36
N ASP A 44 0.40 -8.07 -10.56
CA ASP A 44 -1.04 -8.32 -10.75
C ASP A 44 -1.93 -7.22 -10.14
N ASN A 45 -1.34 -6.13 -9.64
CA ASN A 45 -1.98 -5.05 -8.86
C ASN A 45 -2.57 -5.49 -7.51
N LEU A 46 -2.31 -6.72 -7.08
CA LEU A 46 -2.58 -7.14 -5.71
C LEU A 46 -1.36 -6.85 -4.84
N GLY A 47 -1.50 -7.02 -3.54
CA GLY A 47 -0.39 -6.71 -2.64
C GLY A 47 -0.70 -6.98 -1.20
N SER A 48 0.19 -6.51 -0.33
CA SER A 48 0.02 -6.60 1.11
C SER A 48 0.69 -5.43 1.81
N PHE A 49 0.33 -5.19 3.07
CA PHE A 49 1.03 -4.22 3.90
C PHE A 49 1.10 -4.68 5.37
N GLN A 50 2.02 -4.06 6.10
CA GLN A 50 2.10 -4.08 7.56
C GLN A 50 2.43 -2.69 8.06
N PHE A 51 1.72 -2.22 9.09
CA PHE A 51 2.23 -1.20 10.01
C PHE A 51 1.63 -1.43 11.40
N GLY A 52 2.44 -1.28 12.44
CA GLY A 52 2.05 -1.67 13.80
C GLY A 52 1.55 -3.11 13.81
N LEU A 53 0.32 -3.29 14.31
CA LEU A 53 -0.38 -4.58 14.35
C LEU A 53 -1.42 -4.72 13.24
N VAL A 54 -1.54 -3.71 12.37
CA VAL A 54 -2.43 -3.73 11.22
C VAL A 54 -1.75 -4.42 10.04
N THR A 55 -2.42 -5.44 9.53
CA THR A 55 -2.07 -6.15 8.29
C THR A 55 -3.20 -6.02 7.29
N GLY A 56 -2.90 -6.15 6.01
CA GLY A 56 -3.96 -6.31 5.01
C GLY A 56 -3.48 -6.73 3.64
N ALA A 57 -4.38 -7.38 2.90
CA ALA A 57 -4.24 -7.67 1.49
C ALA A 57 -4.84 -6.53 0.67
N LEU A 58 -4.14 -6.12 -0.39
CA LEU A 58 -4.54 -5.05 -1.29
C LEU A 58 -5.17 -5.62 -2.56
N ASP A 59 -6.21 -4.95 -3.03
CA ASP A 59 -6.74 -5.06 -4.39
C ASP A 59 -6.79 -3.67 -4.99
N GLY A 60 -6.02 -3.42 -6.03
CA GLY A 60 -5.84 -2.08 -6.57
C GLY A 60 -5.78 -2.00 -8.08
N SER A 61 -5.73 -0.77 -8.55
CA SER A 61 -5.55 -0.45 -9.95
C SER A 61 -4.84 0.89 -10.10
N VAL A 62 -4.31 1.13 -11.28
CA VAL A 62 -3.61 2.37 -11.58
C VAL A 62 -4.53 3.33 -12.33
N GLU A 63 -4.69 4.53 -11.78
CA GLU A 63 -5.52 5.59 -12.33
C GLU A 63 -4.69 6.78 -12.82
N GLY A 64 -5.23 7.46 -13.83
CA GLY A 64 -4.64 8.67 -14.41
C GLY A 64 -3.53 8.40 -15.43
N LYS A 65 -2.82 9.47 -15.79
CA LYS A 65 -1.70 9.46 -16.74
C LYS A 65 -0.47 10.06 -16.09
N LEU A 66 0.72 9.65 -16.54
CA LEU A 66 1.96 10.27 -16.12
C LEU A 66 1.93 11.80 -16.39
N PRO A 67 2.51 12.63 -15.49
CA PRO A 67 3.17 12.26 -14.23
C PRO A 67 2.21 12.17 -13.03
N ARG A 68 0.89 12.32 -13.21
CA ARG A 68 -0.11 12.39 -12.12
C ARG A 68 -0.75 11.04 -11.78
N GLN A 69 -0.07 9.95 -12.15
CA GLN A 69 -0.56 8.60 -11.97
C GLN A 69 -0.69 8.25 -10.48
N ARG A 70 -1.69 7.45 -10.11
CA ARG A 70 -1.90 6.95 -8.76
C ARG A 70 -2.21 5.47 -8.77
N TYR A 71 -1.72 4.74 -7.79
CA TYR A 71 -2.24 3.40 -7.49
C TYR A 71 -3.33 3.56 -6.44
N VAL A 72 -4.57 3.20 -6.75
CA VAL A 72 -5.73 3.31 -5.86
C VAL A 72 -6.14 1.89 -5.49
N PHE A 73 -6.40 1.65 -4.21
CA PHE A 73 -6.66 0.30 -3.72
C PHE A 73 -7.74 0.26 -2.64
N THR A 74 -8.42 -0.88 -2.55
CA THR A 74 -9.14 -1.33 -1.35
C THR A 74 -8.28 -2.36 -0.63
N TRP A 75 -8.60 -2.61 0.65
CA TRP A 75 -7.91 -3.63 1.41
C TRP A 75 -8.80 -4.25 2.48
N GLN A 76 -8.48 -5.49 2.84
CA GLN A 76 -9.06 -6.24 3.95
C GLN A 76 -7.95 -6.86 4.77
N GLY A 77 -8.12 -6.92 6.08
CA GLY A 77 -7.09 -7.42 6.97
C GLY A 77 -7.50 -7.47 8.42
N SER A 78 -6.52 -7.35 9.31
CA SER A 78 -6.73 -7.48 10.75
C SER A 78 -5.88 -6.49 11.55
N ASP A 79 -6.44 -6.02 12.65
CA ASP A 79 -5.78 -5.27 13.72
C ASP A 79 -5.99 -6.06 15.01
N GLU A 80 -4.94 -6.65 15.58
CA GLU A 80 -5.02 -7.48 16.80
C GLU A 80 -6.15 -8.55 16.80
N MET A 81 -6.33 -9.26 15.68
CA MET A 81 -7.41 -10.25 15.42
C MET A 81 -8.78 -9.66 15.08
N ASP A 82 -8.98 -8.35 15.20
CA ASP A 82 -10.22 -7.70 14.76
C ASP A 82 -10.19 -7.46 13.25
N PRO A 83 -11.22 -7.88 12.50
CA PRO A 83 -11.31 -7.61 11.08
C PRO A 83 -11.41 -6.11 10.80
N VAL A 84 -10.48 -5.60 10.00
CA VAL A 84 -10.48 -4.21 9.54
C VAL A 84 -10.40 -4.17 8.03
N SER A 85 -10.88 -3.08 7.45
CA SER A 85 -10.87 -2.88 6.01
C SER A 85 -10.75 -1.40 5.68
N GLY A 86 -10.50 -1.10 4.41
CA GLY A 86 -10.41 0.28 4.00
C GLY A 86 -10.04 0.46 2.54
N SER A 87 -9.51 1.64 2.25
CA SER A 87 -8.97 2.00 0.95
C SER A 87 -7.73 2.86 1.09
N GLY A 88 -7.11 3.23 -0.02
CA GLY A 88 -5.97 4.11 -0.02
C GLY A 88 -5.50 4.48 -1.40
N SER A 89 -4.42 5.27 -1.44
CA SER A 89 -3.74 5.57 -2.69
C SER A 89 -2.25 5.79 -2.50
N LEU A 90 -1.47 5.52 -3.54
CA LEU A 90 -0.05 5.81 -3.65
C LEU A 90 0.21 6.80 -4.78
N LYS A 91 1.24 7.64 -4.60
CA LYS A 91 1.79 8.54 -5.61
C LYS A 91 3.30 8.48 -5.54
N VAL A 92 3.94 8.52 -6.70
CA VAL A 92 5.40 8.66 -6.80
C VAL A 92 5.76 10.11 -6.46
N GLU A 93 6.59 10.33 -5.44
CA GLU A 93 7.21 11.64 -5.16
C GLU A 93 8.59 11.75 -5.83
N ALA A 94 9.36 10.66 -5.82
CA ALA A 94 10.67 10.54 -6.47
C ALA A 94 10.89 9.10 -6.94
N ALA A 95 11.98 8.82 -7.66
CA ALA A 95 12.26 7.50 -8.25
C ALA A 95 12.19 6.33 -7.23
N ASP A 96 12.57 6.59 -5.98
CA ASP A 96 12.65 5.64 -4.88
C ASP A 96 11.69 5.97 -3.73
N THR A 97 10.83 6.99 -3.86
CA THR A 97 9.99 7.47 -2.77
C THR A 97 8.54 7.62 -3.21
N ILE A 98 7.63 7.05 -2.42
CA ILE A 98 6.18 7.22 -2.58
C ILE A 98 5.58 7.96 -1.40
N PHE A 99 4.54 8.73 -1.70
CA PHE A 99 3.59 9.23 -0.73
C PHE A 99 2.33 8.41 -0.80
N GLY A 100 1.83 7.97 0.34
CA GLY A 100 0.63 7.18 0.46
C GLY A 100 -0.36 7.75 1.45
N GLN A 101 -1.60 7.30 1.32
CA GLN A 101 -2.65 7.53 2.30
C GLN A 101 -3.44 6.25 2.48
N PHE A 102 -3.62 5.83 3.73
CA PHE A 102 -4.63 4.85 4.10
C PHE A 102 -5.92 5.58 4.49
N ARG A 103 -7.05 4.89 4.33
CA ARG A 103 -8.35 5.22 4.86
C ARG A 103 -8.89 3.96 5.52
N ILE A 104 -8.87 3.94 6.84
CA ILE A 104 -9.46 2.85 7.63
C ILE A 104 -10.98 3.06 7.63
N HIS A 105 -11.76 2.02 7.36
CA HIS A 105 -13.21 2.09 7.38
C HIS A 105 -13.67 2.49 8.79
N GLN A 106 -14.45 3.58 8.89
CA GLN A 106 -14.88 4.17 10.17
C GLN A 106 -13.74 4.57 11.13
N GLY A 107 -12.51 4.70 10.63
CA GLY A 107 -11.36 5.08 11.42
C GLY A 107 -10.55 6.21 10.79
N ASP A 108 -9.26 6.19 11.10
CA ASP A 108 -8.31 7.23 10.71
C ASP A 108 -7.95 7.21 9.22
N ARG A 109 -7.31 8.29 8.78
CA ARG A 109 -6.84 8.46 7.40
C ARG A 109 -5.37 8.88 7.30
N PRO A 110 -4.46 8.09 7.90
CA PRO A 110 -3.06 8.46 8.03
C PRO A 110 -2.39 8.58 6.66
N LYS A 111 -1.65 9.67 6.46
CA LYS A 111 -0.68 9.79 5.38
C LYS A 111 0.63 9.13 5.79
N PHE A 112 1.39 8.67 4.81
CA PHE A 112 2.70 8.08 5.04
C PHE A 112 3.66 8.35 3.89
N LYS A 113 4.95 8.18 4.17
CA LYS A 113 6.01 8.11 3.16
C LYS A 113 6.69 6.76 3.24
N ALA A 114 6.99 6.20 2.08
CA ALA A 114 7.73 4.96 1.98
C ALA A 114 8.83 5.07 0.92
N ARG A 115 9.92 4.37 1.16
CA ARG A 115 11.06 4.27 0.25
C ARG A 115 11.13 2.88 -0.34
N ARG A 116 11.66 2.75 -1.56
CA ARG A 116 11.83 1.45 -2.21
C ARG A 116 12.68 0.54 -1.32
N GLY A 117 12.17 -0.65 -1.04
CA GLY A 117 12.91 -1.69 -0.33
C GLY A 117 14.04 -2.22 -1.21
N SER A 118 15.17 -2.55 -0.59
CA SER A 118 16.20 -3.34 -1.28
C SER A 118 15.62 -4.70 -1.67
N PRO A 119 15.97 -5.24 -2.85
CA PRO A 119 15.68 -6.64 -3.13
C PRO A 119 16.31 -7.49 -2.03
N SER A 120 15.49 -8.31 -1.39
CA SER A 120 15.95 -9.36 -0.46
C SER A 120 16.57 -10.52 -1.23
#